data_AF-A0A3D1F5P8-F1
#
_entry.id   AF-A0A3D1F5P8-F1
#
_cell.length_a   1.000
_cell.length_b   1.000
_cell.length_c   1.000
_cell.angle_alpha   90.00
_cell.angle_beta   90.00
_cell.angle_gamma   90.00
#
_symmetry.space_group_name_H-M   'P 1'
#
loop_
_entity.id
_entity.type
_entity.pdbx_description
1 polymer ?
#
loop_
_entity_poly.entity_id
_entity_poly.type
_entity_poly.pdbx_seq_one_letter_code
_entity_poly.pdbx_strand_id
1 'polypeptide(L)'
;MSLFRRLRRRLRRLSRRSSRPAFTGFQSLEGRVLLSAVTASSAAAFVDSIGINTHFGKSSGMFANPNLLDTLGDLGITHIRDNTNNTTAVDRLEYLYDQYGITTNMVVDWVPIDIAQRVQWLENDWAESIEGLNEPDLHEREYLGLKDSTYPSVVDLATRQYQFDLFN
;
A
#
# COMPACT_ATOMS: atom_id res chain seq x y z
N MET A 1 -51.78 -24.59 -51.36
CA MET A 1 -52.53 -23.32 -51.36
C MET A 1 -51.54 -22.19 -51.13
N SER A 2 -51.04 -21.59 -52.22
CA SER A 2 -51.37 -20.23 -52.71
C SER A 2 -50.46 -19.16 -52.11
N LEU A 3 -49.34 -18.83 -52.76
CA LEU A 3 -49.18 -17.75 -53.78
C LEU A 3 -49.58 -16.35 -53.24
N PHE A 4 -48.82 -15.25 -53.35
CA PHE A 4 -48.39 -14.55 -54.57
C PHE A 4 -47.41 -13.39 -54.19
N ARG A 5 -46.21 -13.30 -54.81
CA ARG A 5 -45.73 -12.26 -55.77
C ARG A 5 -45.70 -10.80 -55.29
N ARG A 6 -44.51 -10.18 -55.18
CA ARG A 6 -43.76 -9.42 -56.22
C ARG A 6 -44.50 -8.18 -56.78
N LEU A 7 -43.86 -6.99 -56.75
CA LEU A 7 -43.41 -6.20 -57.94
C LEU A 7 -43.07 -4.73 -57.56
N ARG A 8 -41.82 -4.29 -57.79
CA ARG A 8 -41.36 -3.28 -58.80
C ARG A 8 -41.71 -1.79 -58.58
N ARG A 9 -40.67 -0.94 -58.59
CA ARG A 9 -40.30 0.07 -59.64
C ARG A 9 -39.27 1.06 -59.06
N ARG A 10 -38.01 1.04 -59.53
CA ARG A 10 -37.40 1.82 -60.64
C ARG A 10 -37.28 3.34 -60.42
N LEU A 11 -36.03 3.74 -60.15
CA LEU A 11 -35.20 4.74 -60.84
C LEU A 11 -35.46 6.26 -60.72
N ARG A 12 -34.32 6.92 -60.42
CA ARG A 12 -33.82 8.25 -60.85
C ARG A 12 -34.36 9.48 -60.12
N ARG A 13 -33.45 10.18 -59.40
CA ARG A 13 -32.93 11.49 -59.84
C ARG A 13 -31.68 11.91 -59.06
N LEU A 14 -30.82 12.59 -59.80
CA LEU A 14 -29.51 13.14 -59.45
C LEU A 14 -29.60 14.40 -58.57
N SER A 15 -28.43 14.80 -58.07
CA SER A 15 -28.05 16.08 -57.46
C SER A 15 -28.28 16.13 -55.94
N ARG A 16 -27.31 16.49 -55.11
CA ARG A 16 -26.26 17.51 -55.26
C ARG A 16 -25.01 17.10 -54.47
N ARG A 17 -23.83 17.31 -55.07
CA ARG A 17 -22.57 17.50 -54.36
C ARG A 17 -22.78 18.58 -53.29
N SER A 18 -22.65 18.24 -52.01
CA SER A 18 -22.20 19.22 -51.02
C SER A 18 -20.70 18.97 -50.81
N SER A 19 -19.93 19.95 -51.25
CA SER A 19 -18.51 20.08 -50.96
C SER A 19 -18.32 20.13 -49.45
N ARG A 20 -17.82 19.04 -48.86
CA ARG A 20 -17.20 19.12 -47.53
C ARG A 20 -16.00 20.05 -47.66
N PRO A 21 -15.88 21.13 -46.86
CA PRO A 21 -14.62 21.85 -46.81
C PRO A 21 -13.54 20.87 -46.35
N ALA A 22 -12.42 20.85 -47.08
CA ALA A 22 -11.23 20.16 -46.61
C ALA A 22 -10.86 20.78 -45.27
N PHE A 23 -10.83 19.98 -44.22
CA PHE A 23 -10.33 20.38 -42.91
C PHE A 23 -8.81 20.51 -43.02
N THR A 24 -8.34 21.60 -43.64
CA THR A 24 -6.93 22.02 -43.63
C THR A 24 -6.69 22.72 -42.31
N GLY A 25 -6.54 21.93 -41.27
CA GLY A 25 -6.30 22.41 -39.93
C GLY A 25 -5.61 21.34 -39.11
N PHE A 26 -4.38 20.97 -39.49
CA PHE A 26 -3.43 20.52 -38.48
C PHE A 26 -3.11 21.75 -37.63
N GLN A 27 -3.89 21.98 -36.58
CA GLN A 27 -3.41 22.80 -35.47
C GLN A 27 -2.27 22.00 -34.85
N SER A 28 -1.04 22.45 -35.10
CA SER A 28 0.12 22.06 -34.30
C SER A 28 -0.21 22.44 -32.85
N LEU A 29 -0.66 21.47 -32.06
CA LEU A 29 -0.59 21.57 -30.62
C LEU A 29 0.91 21.58 -30.32
N GLU A 30 1.46 22.76 -30.08
CA GLU A 30 2.80 22.89 -29.51
C GLU A 30 2.77 22.18 -28.15
N GLY A 31 3.10 20.90 -28.17
CA GLY A 31 3.25 20.08 -26.98
C GLY A 31 4.43 20.61 -26.20
N ARG A 32 4.16 21.47 -25.22
CA ARG A 32 5.17 21.85 -24.23
C ARG A 32 5.46 20.62 -23.39
N VAL A 33 6.63 20.02 -23.61
CA VAL A 33 7.18 19.03 -22.69
C VAL A 33 7.62 19.79 -21.44
N LEU A 34 6.87 19.64 -20.35
CA LEU A 34 7.33 20.06 -19.03
C LEU A 34 8.43 19.10 -18.61
N LEU A 35 9.68 19.52 -18.79
CA LEU A 35 10.83 18.86 -18.17
C LEU A 35 10.83 19.25 -16.69
N SER A 36 10.40 18.33 -15.84
CA SER A 36 10.62 18.44 -14.40
C SER A 36 12.04 17.99 -14.10
N ALA A 37 12.91 18.94 -13.73
CA ALA A 37 14.19 18.59 -13.15
C ALA A 37 13.93 18.08 -11.72
N VAL A 38 14.37 16.86 -11.41
CA VAL A 38 14.31 16.31 -10.06
C VAL A 38 15.69 16.49 -9.42
N THR A 39 15.74 17.16 -8.28
CA THR A 39 16.96 17.21 -7.47
C THR A 39 17.15 15.85 -6.82
N ALA A 40 18.31 15.22 -7.06
CA ALA A 40 18.64 13.97 -6.39
C ALA A 40 18.84 14.21 -4.88
N SER A 41 18.22 13.36 -4.07
CA SER A 41 18.48 13.29 -2.63
C SER A 41 19.90 12.79 -2.36
N SER A 42 20.44 13.10 -1.18
CA SER A 42 21.67 12.45 -0.72
C SER A 42 21.43 10.94 -0.57
N ALA A 43 22.50 10.13 -0.65
CA ALA A 43 22.38 8.68 -0.43
C ALA A 43 21.80 8.36 0.96
N ALA A 44 22.19 9.12 1.99
CA ALA A 44 21.65 9.00 3.33
C ALA A 44 20.13 9.27 3.36
N ALA A 45 19.68 10.35 2.74
CA ALA A 45 18.25 10.66 2.66
C ALA A 45 17.46 9.65 1.83
N PHE A 46 18.10 9.00 0.86
CA PHE A 46 17.49 7.90 0.12
C PHE A 46 17.33 6.65 0.99
N VAL A 47 18.36 6.25 1.73
CA VAL A 47 18.29 5.11 2.67
C VAL A 47 17.21 5.34 3.74
N ASP A 48 17.20 6.53 4.33
CA ASP A 48 16.22 6.98 5.34
C ASP A 48 14.78 6.99 4.79
N SER A 49 14.61 7.08 3.46
CA SER A 49 13.29 7.03 2.81
C SER A 49 12.75 5.62 2.55
N ILE A 50 13.53 4.57 2.84
CA ILE A 50 13.18 3.19 2.52
C ILE A 50 13.03 2.37 3.81
N GLY A 51 11.94 1.61 3.88
CA GLY A 51 11.74 0.58 4.89
C GLY A 51 11.56 -0.81 4.28
N ILE A 52 11.94 -1.85 5.02
CA ILE A 52 11.72 -3.26 4.63
C ILE A 52 10.71 -3.92 5.57
N ASN A 53 9.75 -4.65 5.00
CA ASN A 53 8.82 -5.46 5.77
C ASN A 53 9.40 -6.87 6.01
N THR A 54 9.64 -7.27 7.26
CA THR A 54 10.49 -8.43 7.59
C THR A 54 9.75 -9.69 8.04
N HIS A 55 8.51 -9.57 8.54
CA HIS A 55 7.68 -10.68 9.01
C HIS A 55 8.37 -11.68 9.98
N PHE A 56 9.20 -11.22 10.91
CA PHE A 56 9.87 -12.05 11.93
C PHE A 56 8.91 -12.82 12.84
N GLY A 57 7.65 -12.41 12.91
CA GLY A 57 6.59 -13.22 13.53
C GLY A 57 6.38 -14.59 12.86
N LYS A 58 6.92 -14.82 11.66
CA LYS A 58 6.84 -16.11 10.93
C LYS A 58 8.07 -16.97 11.22
N SER A 59 7.84 -18.16 11.77
CA SER A 59 8.89 -19.12 12.12
C SER A 59 9.31 -20.08 10.99
N SER A 60 8.81 -19.89 9.77
CA SER A 60 9.04 -20.79 8.64
C SER A 60 9.33 -20.07 7.33
N GLY A 61 9.87 -20.81 6.36
CA GLY A 61 10.23 -20.29 5.04
C GLY A 61 11.45 -19.38 5.07
N MET A 62 11.45 -18.34 4.25
CA MET A 62 12.58 -17.41 4.12
C MET A 62 12.91 -16.64 5.41
N PHE A 63 11.93 -16.49 6.31
CA PHE A 63 12.06 -15.78 7.60
C PHE A 63 12.75 -16.61 8.70
N ALA A 64 13.02 -17.88 8.42
CA ALA A 64 13.82 -18.76 9.26
C ALA A 64 15.30 -18.79 8.85
N ASN A 65 15.72 -18.00 7.86
CA ASN A 65 17.11 -17.93 7.43
C ASN A 65 17.97 -17.35 8.58
N PRO A 66 18.98 -18.07 9.08
CA PRO A 66 19.82 -17.59 10.18
C PRO A 66 20.63 -16.35 9.80
N ASN A 67 20.89 -16.12 8.52
CA ASN A 67 21.68 -14.98 8.05
C ASN A 67 20.83 -13.74 7.75
N LEU A 68 19.51 -13.79 8.00
CA LEU A 68 18.60 -12.71 7.61
C LEU A 68 18.93 -11.41 8.34
N LEU A 69 19.22 -11.47 9.65
CA LEU A 69 19.51 -10.28 10.45
C LEU A 69 20.81 -9.61 9.98
N ASP A 70 21.88 -10.39 9.81
CA ASP A 70 23.16 -9.89 9.34
C ASP A 70 23.06 -9.30 7.92
N THR A 71 22.28 -9.95 7.03
CA THR A 71 22.02 -9.43 5.69
C THR A 71 21.32 -8.08 5.73
N LEU A 72 20.36 -7.88 6.64
CA LEU A 72 19.67 -6.60 6.77
C LEU A 72 20.62 -5.50 7.25
N GLY A 73 21.48 -5.81 8.23
CA GLY A 73 22.53 -4.91 8.68
C GLY A 73 23.51 -4.52 7.56
N ASP A 74 23.98 -5.51 6.79
CA ASP A 74 24.93 -5.30 5.69
C ASP A 74 24.35 -4.47 4.53
N LEU A 75 23.02 -4.50 4.33
CA LEU A 75 22.34 -3.65 3.34
C LEU A 75 22.35 -2.17 3.74
N GLY A 76 22.62 -1.86 5.02
CA GLY A 76 22.65 -0.49 5.53
C GLY A 76 21.28 0.19 5.58
N ILE A 77 20.19 -0.59 5.64
CA ILE A 77 18.86 -0.05 5.91
C ILE A 77 18.79 0.48 7.34
N THR A 78 17.90 1.43 7.59
CA THR A 78 17.69 2.02 8.92
C THR A 78 16.28 1.80 9.46
N HIS A 79 15.31 1.44 8.61
CA HIS A 79 13.91 1.26 9.00
C HIS A 79 13.37 -0.10 8.56
N ILE A 80 12.64 -0.76 9.45
CA ILE A 80 11.85 -1.95 9.13
C ILE A 80 10.41 -1.84 9.62
N ARG A 81 9.54 -2.66 9.05
CA ARG A 81 8.16 -2.87 9.48
C ARG A 81 7.97 -4.33 9.86
N ASP A 82 7.41 -4.60 11.03
CA ASP A 82 7.12 -5.97 11.45
C ASP A 82 5.92 -6.07 12.39
N ASN A 83 5.39 -7.30 12.47
CA ASN A 83 4.37 -7.69 13.41
C ASN A 83 5.08 -8.14 14.70
N THR A 84 4.81 -7.49 15.82
CA THR A 84 5.39 -7.84 17.12
C THR A 84 4.60 -8.91 17.87
N ASN A 85 4.03 -9.90 17.17
CA ASN A 85 3.03 -10.82 17.73
C ASN A 85 3.59 -11.91 18.67
N ASN A 86 4.90 -11.98 18.88
CA ASN A 86 5.57 -12.90 19.80
C ASN A 86 6.94 -12.36 20.24
N THR A 87 7.47 -12.89 21.35
CA THR A 87 8.74 -12.43 21.94
C THR A 87 9.95 -12.68 21.04
N THR A 88 9.98 -13.79 20.28
CA THR A 88 11.08 -14.07 19.34
C THR A 88 11.19 -13.00 18.26
N ALA A 89 10.07 -12.44 17.81
CA ALA A 89 10.10 -11.31 16.88
C ALA A 89 10.74 -10.09 17.56
N VAL A 90 10.31 -9.75 18.78
CA VAL A 90 10.83 -8.61 19.54
C VAL A 90 12.34 -8.75 19.81
N ASP A 91 12.82 -9.91 20.25
CA ASP A 91 14.25 -10.17 20.49
C ASP A 91 15.10 -9.90 19.23
N ARG A 92 14.55 -10.19 18.04
CA ARG A 92 15.24 -9.93 16.75
C ARG A 92 15.25 -8.44 16.42
N LEU A 93 14.19 -7.69 16.74
CA LEU A 93 14.13 -6.24 16.53
C LEU A 93 15.13 -5.53 17.45
N GLU A 94 15.19 -5.93 18.72
CA GLU A 94 16.18 -5.44 19.68
C GLU A 94 17.60 -5.70 19.19
N TYR A 95 17.89 -6.92 18.73
CA TYR A 95 19.20 -7.25 18.14
C TYR A 95 19.55 -6.36 16.95
N LEU A 96 18.62 -6.12 16.02
CA LEU A 96 18.88 -5.28 14.85
C LEU A 96 19.16 -3.83 15.23
N TYR A 97 18.47 -3.31 16.25
CA TYR A 97 18.75 -1.99 16.79
C TYR A 97 20.14 -1.94 17.44
N ASP A 98 20.43 -2.87 18.36
CA ASP A 98 21.69 -2.88 19.11
C ASP A 98 22.92 -3.03 18.20
N GLN A 99 22.82 -3.82 17.13
CA GLN A 99 23.94 -4.09 16.24
C GLN A 99 24.07 -3.08 15.10
N TYR A 100 22.94 -2.58 14.58
CA TYR A 100 22.93 -1.82 13.33
C TYR A 100 22.19 -0.48 13.40
N GLY A 101 21.54 -0.17 14.53
CA GLY A 101 20.73 1.04 14.68
C GLY A 101 19.44 1.03 13.87
N ILE A 102 18.94 -0.15 13.50
CA ILE A 102 17.71 -0.30 12.72
C ILE A 102 16.50 -0.11 13.65
N THR A 103 15.61 0.82 13.31
CA THR A 103 14.36 1.08 14.03
C THR A 103 13.17 0.39 13.39
N THR A 104 12.11 0.18 14.18
CA THR A 104 10.94 -0.58 13.75
C THR A 104 9.64 0.21 13.85
N ASN A 105 8.87 0.23 12.76
CA ASN A 105 7.43 0.50 12.78
C ASN A 105 6.67 -0.80 13.10
N MET A 106 6.01 -0.85 14.25
CA MET A 106 5.28 -2.02 14.73
C MET A 106 3.84 -2.01 14.20
N VAL A 107 3.47 -2.99 13.39
CA VAL A 107 2.06 -3.14 12.98
C VAL A 107 1.26 -3.95 13.98
N VAL A 108 0.00 -3.57 14.16
CA VAL A 108 -0.95 -4.29 15.00
C VAL A 108 -1.62 -5.38 14.17
N ASP A 109 -1.35 -6.62 14.58
CA ASP A 109 -1.71 -7.81 13.82
C ASP A 109 -2.70 -8.70 14.58
N TRP A 110 -2.93 -9.93 14.12
CA TRP A 110 -4.13 -10.74 14.36
C TRP A 110 -4.29 -11.23 15.80
N VAL A 111 -3.25 -11.07 16.62
CA VAL A 111 -3.17 -11.59 17.98
C VAL A 111 -3.32 -10.41 18.94
N PRO A 112 -4.22 -10.51 19.94
CA PRO A 112 -4.38 -9.46 20.93
C PRO A 112 -3.14 -9.42 21.82
N ILE A 113 -2.15 -8.63 21.42
CA ILE A 113 -1.16 -8.10 22.34
C ILE A 113 -1.79 -6.88 22.99
N ASP A 114 -1.65 -6.81 24.31
CA ASP A 114 -2.14 -5.70 25.10
C ASP A 114 -1.55 -4.37 24.61
N ILE A 115 -2.39 -3.34 24.51
CA ILE A 115 -1.95 -1.98 24.14
C ILE A 115 -0.87 -1.52 25.12
N ALA A 116 -1.03 -1.80 26.41
CA ALA A 116 -0.06 -1.41 27.43
C ALA A 116 1.34 -1.98 27.13
N GLN A 117 1.42 -3.22 26.63
CA GLN A 117 2.70 -3.82 26.25
C GLN A 117 3.34 -3.11 25.05
N ARG A 118 2.53 -2.71 24.06
CA ARG A 118 3.03 -1.99 22.87
C ARG A 118 3.47 -0.58 23.21
N VAL A 119 2.73 0.12 24.08
CA VAL A 119 3.11 1.43 24.61
C VAL A 119 4.42 1.32 25.39
N GLN A 120 4.58 0.29 26.21
CA GLN A 120 5.86 0.02 26.87
C GLN A 120 7.00 -0.22 25.86
N TRP A 121 6.74 -0.92 24.75
CA TRP A 121 7.75 -1.10 23.71
C TRP A 121 8.15 0.21 23.04
N LEU A 122 7.23 1.15 22.81
CA LEU A 122 7.53 2.49 22.30
C LEU A 122 8.46 3.31 23.22
N GLU A 123 8.63 2.92 24.48
CA GLU A 123 9.60 3.55 25.38
C GLU A 123 11.05 3.09 25.10
N ASN A 124 11.25 2.11 24.21
CA ASN A 124 12.58 1.60 23.83
C ASN A 124 13.04 2.22 22.50
N ASP A 125 14.34 2.47 22.38
CA ASP A 125 14.89 3.17 21.22
C ASP A 125 14.77 2.38 19.89
N TRP A 126 14.55 1.06 19.95
CA TRP A 126 14.33 0.23 18.76
C TRP A 126 12.95 0.45 18.12
N ALA A 127 11.97 0.98 18.89
CA ALA A 127 10.60 1.16 18.45
C ALA A 127 10.37 2.60 18.00
N GLU A 128 10.15 2.79 16.69
CA GLU A 128 9.93 4.12 16.10
C GLU A 128 8.46 4.54 16.16
N SER A 129 7.56 3.60 15.88
CA SER A 129 6.14 3.88 15.78
C SER A 129 5.29 2.62 15.94
N ILE A 130 4.00 2.84 16.19
CA ILE A 130 2.96 1.81 16.12
C ILE A 130 1.99 2.20 15.00
N GLU A 131 1.79 1.29 14.06
CA GLU A 131 0.75 1.36 13.04
C GLU A 131 -0.55 0.73 13.55
N GLY A 132 -1.69 1.13 12.98
CA GLY A 132 -2.99 0.52 13.27
C GLY A 132 -3.12 -0.93 12.80
N LEU A 133 -4.36 -1.41 12.71
CA LEU A 133 -4.65 -2.78 12.30
C LEU A 133 -4.16 -3.05 10.87
N ASN A 134 -3.54 -4.21 10.64
CA ASN A 134 -3.05 -4.62 9.32
C ASN A 134 -4.20 -5.01 8.37
N GLU A 135 -4.29 -4.31 7.24
CA GLU A 135 -5.19 -4.59 6.11
C GLU A 135 -6.66 -4.77 6.54
N PRO A 136 -7.27 -3.79 7.23
CA PRO A 136 -8.63 -3.89 7.75
C PRO A 136 -9.70 -3.94 6.64
N ASP A 137 -9.34 -3.59 5.41
CA ASP A 137 -10.19 -3.68 4.23
C ASP A 137 -10.25 -5.10 3.63
N LEU A 138 -9.22 -5.92 3.86
CA LEU A 138 -9.12 -7.29 3.34
C LEU A 138 -9.48 -8.36 4.38
N HIS A 139 -9.40 -8.01 5.66
CA HIS A 139 -9.58 -8.93 6.76
C HIS A 139 -10.51 -8.31 7.81
N GLU A 140 -11.56 -9.04 8.21
CA GLU A 140 -12.36 -8.63 9.35
C GLU A 140 -11.47 -8.63 10.59
N ARG A 141 -11.23 -7.43 11.15
CA ARG A 141 -10.46 -7.22 12.37
C ARG A 141 -11.39 -6.80 13.49
N GLU A 142 -11.14 -7.31 14.69
CA GLU A 142 -11.91 -6.99 15.88
C GLU A 142 -11.00 -6.41 16.96
N TYR A 143 -11.45 -5.33 17.59
CA TYR A 143 -10.83 -4.73 18.76
C TYR A 143 -11.91 -4.31 19.76
N LEU A 144 -11.88 -4.86 20.98
CA LEU A 144 -12.92 -4.65 22.01
C LEU A 144 -14.37 -4.89 21.53
N GLY A 145 -14.57 -5.88 20.66
CA GLY A 145 -15.90 -6.16 20.08
C GLY A 145 -16.32 -5.23 18.95
N LEU A 146 -15.53 -4.19 18.65
CA LEU A 146 -15.70 -3.35 17.47
C LEU A 146 -15.05 -4.05 16.28
N LYS A 147 -15.68 -3.93 15.11
CA LYS A 147 -15.19 -4.52 13.87
C LYS A 147 -14.96 -3.46 12.81
N ASP A 148 -13.91 -3.66 12.02
CA ASP A 148 -13.76 -2.96 10.75
C ASP A 148 -14.60 -3.71 9.72
N SER A 149 -15.83 -3.24 9.47
CA SER A 149 -16.73 -3.86 8.49
C SER A 149 -16.45 -3.34 7.09
N THR A 150 -16.45 -4.24 6.11
CA THR A 150 -16.16 -3.95 4.70
C THR A 150 -16.95 -2.76 4.16
N TYR A 151 -16.28 -2.00 3.29
CA TYR A 151 -16.82 -0.87 2.57
C TYR A 151 -18.19 -1.15 1.92
N PRO A 152 -19.18 -0.23 1.99
CA PRO A 152 -19.22 1.01 2.75
C PRO A 152 -20.26 0.95 3.88
N SER A 153 -19.84 0.98 5.15
CA SER A 153 -20.53 1.74 6.21
C SER A 153 -19.78 1.64 7.55
N VAL A 154 -19.46 2.81 8.12
CA VAL A 154 -18.67 3.04 9.36
C VAL A 154 -17.24 2.48 9.31
N VAL A 155 -16.40 3.13 8.50
CA VAL A 155 -15.01 2.74 8.23
C VAL A 155 -14.16 2.87 9.51
N ASP A 156 -13.43 1.80 9.84
CA ASP A 156 -12.34 1.77 10.82
C ASP A 156 -12.74 1.92 12.31
N LEU A 157 -13.88 1.39 12.77
CA LEU A 157 -14.26 1.50 14.20
C LEU A 157 -13.24 0.83 15.14
N ALA A 158 -12.79 -0.38 14.78
CA ALA A 158 -11.79 -1.10 15.57
C ALA A 158 -10.45 -0.36 15.52
N THR A 159 -10.05 0.07 14.31
CA THR A 159 -8.80 0.81 14.09
C THR A 159 -8.79 2.16 14.81
N ARG A 160 -9.89 2.92 14.78
CA ARG A 160 -10.03 4.21 15.47
C ARG A 160 -10.05 4.05 16.98
N GLN A 161 -10.77 3.06 17.50
CA GLN A 161 -10.77 2.80 18.94
C GLN A 161 -9.37 2.39 19.42
N TYR A 162 -8.68 1.54 18.66
CA TYR A 162 -7.29 1.19 18.94
C TYR A 162 -6.40 2.43 18.97
N GLN A 163 -6.51 3.30 17.96
CA GLN A 163 -5.76 4.56 17.93
C GLN A 163 -6.12 5.46 19.12
N PHE A 164 -7.39 5.56 19.49
CA PHE A 164 -7.82 6.34 20.65
C PHE A 164 -7.18 5.82 21.95
N ASP A 165 -7.22 4.51 22.18
CA ASP A 165 -6.65 3.87 23.37
C ASP A 165 -5.11 3.89 23.37
N LEU A 166 -4.49 4.05 22.20
CA LEU A 166 -3.03 4.25 22.11
C LEU A 166 -2.61 5.66 22.58
N PHE A 167 -3.49 6.66 22.47
CA PHE A 167 -3.18 8.07 22.73
C PHE A 167 -3.86 8.65 23.98
N ASN A 168 -4.69 7.89 24.71
CA ASN A 168 -5.43 8.34 25.90
C ASN A 168 -5.36 7.34 27.04
#